data_AF-A0A961SY44-F1
#
_entry.id   AF-A0A961SY44-F1
#
_cell.length_a   1.000
_cell.length_b   1.000
_cell.length_c   1.000
_cell.angle_alpha   90.00
_cell.angle_beta   90.00
_cell.angle_gamma   90.00
#
_symmetry.space_group_name_H-M   'P 1'
#
loop_
_entity.id
_entity.type
_entity.pdbx_description
1 polymer ?
#
loop_
_entity_poly.entity_id
_entity_poly.type
_entity_poly.pdbx_seq_one_letter_code
_entity_poly.pdbx_strand_id
1 'polypeptide(L)'
;ANYYGCMYTRPRHIFPEKDKGPGSESTSKPHFMDDLLAAAGAENVDYPLKTSCCGGAHALSDSDTSTKLVLNLLETAEACGADVIATECPTCHTGLEMHQVRAEKVLGRKTSVKILYFTQLLGLAMGLSPKKVGVHENFSDSMTLIKEKGLA
;
A
#
# COMPACT_ATOMS: atom_id res chain seq x y z
N ALA A 1 5.74 4.50 0.51
CA ALA A 1 5.40 4.11 -0.88
C ALA A 1 3.88 4.01 -1.02
N ASN A 2 3.31 4.72 -1.99
CA ASN A 2 1.86 4.78 -2.17
C ASN A 2 1.39 3.74 -3.18
N TYR A 3 0.53 2.81 -2.75
CA TYR A 3 0.03 1.70 -3.55
C TYR A 3 -1.49 1.80 -3.74
N TYR A 4 -1.86 2.33 -4.91
CA TYR A 4 -3.24 2.55 -5.36
C TYR A 4 -3.94 1.23 -5.73
N GLY A 5 -3.16 0.26 -6.20
CA GLY A 5 -3.69 -0.98 -6.75
C GLY A 5 -4.28 -0.80 -8.15
N CYS A 6 -4.72 -1.92 -8.71
CA CYS A 6 -5.04 -1.99 -10.14
C CYS A 6 -6.38 -1.35 -10.52
N MET A 7 -7.39 -1.46 -9.65
CA MET A 7 -8.75 -0.98 -9.95
C MET A 7 -8.91 0.54 -9.81
N TYR A 8 -7.96 1.22 -9.17
CA TYR A 8 -7.98 2.68 -9.08
C TYR A 8 -7.89 3.35 -10.46
N THR A 9 -7.00 2.83 -11.30
CA THR A 9 -6.69 3.39 -12.62
C THR A 9 -7.33 2.64 -13.77
N ARG A 10 -8.09 1.56 -13.51
CA ARG A 10 -8.65 0.67 -14.53
C ARG A 10 -10.15 0.47 -14.32
N PRO A 11 -10.94 0.35 -15.40
CA PRO A 11 -10.54 0.41 -16.81
C PRO A 11 -10.35 1.85 -17.34
N ARG A 12 -9.23 2.09 -18.04
CA ARG A 12 -8.81 3.43 -18.49
C ARG A 12 -9.78 4.10 -19.48
N HIS A 13 -10.42 3.31 -20.33
CA HIS A 13 -11.22 3.81 -21.45
C HIS A 13 -12.63 4.28 -21.06
N ILE A 14 -13.10 3.96 -19.85
CA ILE A 14 -14.47 4.29 -19.41
C ILE A 14 -14.57 5.75 -18.95
N PHE A 15 -13.48 6.33 -18.44
CA PHE A 15 -13.43 7.69 -17.89
C PHE A 15 -12.28 8.51 -18.50
N PRO A 16 -12.30 8.78 -19.81
CA PRO A 16 -11.21 9.45 -20.52
C PRO A 16 -10.98 10.90 -20.08
N GLU A 17 -11.93 11.52 -19.39
CA GLU A 17 -11.82 12.83 -18.77
C GLU A 17 -10.84 12.87 -17.59
N LYS A 18 -10.56 11.72 -16.95
CA LYS A 18 -9.62 11.63 -15.82
C LYS A 18 -8.18 11.96 -16.22
N ASP A 19 -7.83 11.81 -17.50
CA ASP A 19 -6.51 12.17 -18.03
C ASP A 19 -6.46 13.59 -18.62
N LYS A 20 -7.46 14.45 -18.36
CA LYS A 20 -7.57 15.78 -18.97
C LYS A 20 -7.87 16.88 -17.95
N GLY A 21 -7.10 17.96 -18.04
CA GLY A 21 -7.35 19.21 -17.33
C GLY A 21 -6.66 19.32 -15.98
N PRO A 22 -6.60 20.53 -15.41
CA PRO A 22 -6.04 20.76 -14.08
C PRO A 22 -6.92 20.11 -13.01
N GLY A 23 -6.32 19.38 -12.07
CA GLY A 23 -7.03 18.69 -11.00
C GLY A 23 -7.68 17.37 -11.42
N SER A 24 -7.29 16.80 -12.57
CA SER A 24 -7.69 15.45 -12.96
C SER A 24 -6.74 14.42 -12.36
N GLU A 25 -7.21 13.19 -12.18
CA GLU A 25 -6.40 12.08 -11.67
C GLU A 25 -6.00 11.14 -12.80
N SER A 26 -4.72 11.14 -13.18
CA SER A 26 -4.31 10.36 -14.35
C SER A 26 -4.40 8.86 -14.12
N THR A 27 -4.97 8.15 -15.10
CA THR A 27 -5.03 6.69 -15.11
C THR A 27 -3.66 6.04 -15.40
N SER A 28 -2.68 6.84 -15.84
CA SER A 28 -1.32 6.38 -16.12
C SER A 28 -0.33 6.69 -14.99
N LYS A 29 -0.53 7.83 -14.32
CA LYS A 29 0.34 8.34 -13.24
C LYS A 29 -0.54 8.94 -12.15
N PRO A 30 -1.20 8.10 -11.33
CA PRO A 30 -2.08 8.62 -10.30
C PRO A 30 -1.27 9.35 -9.22
N HIS A 31 -1.84 10.40 -8.62
CA HIS A 31 -1.13 11.26 -7.68
C HIS A 31 -1.96 11.78 -6.48
N PHE A 32 -3.28 11.59 -6.42
CA PHE A 32 -4.10 12.13 -5.33
C PHE A 32 -3.76 11.54 -3.96
N MET A 33 -3.49 10.23 -3.87
CA MET A 33 -3.03 9.63 -2.61
C MET A 33 -1.62 10.10 -2.24
N ASP A 34 -0.73 10.27 -3.23
CA ASP A 34 0.57 10.90 -3.03
C ASP A 34 0.41 12.31 -2.43
N ASP A 35 -0.40 13.18 -3.05
CA ASP A 35 -0.64 14.56 -2.59
C ASP A 35 -1.27 14.60 -1.20
N LEU A 36 -2.25 13.73 -0.95
CA LEU A 36 -2.98 13.65 0.31
C LEU A 36 -2.06 13.24 1.47
N LEU A 37 -1.21 12.23 1.26
CA LEU A 37 -0.27 11.78 2.29
C LEU A 37 0.90 12.74 2.45
N ALA A 38 1.37 13.39 1.38
CA ALA A 38 2.34 14.47 1.48
C ALA A 38 1.79 15.65 2.31
N ALA A 39 0.54 16.04 2.09
CA ALA A 39 -0.12 17.07 2.89
C ALA A 39 -0.29 16.66 4.36
N ALA A 40 -0.38 15.35 4.63
CA ALA A 40 -0.39 14.78 5.98
C ALA A 40 1.01 14.67 6.62
N GLY A 41 2.06 15.11 5.91
CA GLY A 41 3.45 15.10 6.41
C GLY A 41 4.24 13.83 6.10
N ALA A 42 3.72 12.94 5.26
CA ALA A 42 4.47 11.76 4.82
C ALA A 42 5.50 12.13 3.73
N GLU A 43 6.64 11.45 3.74
CA GLU A 43 7.60 11.50 2.65
C GLU A 43 7.25 10.46 1.59
N ASN A 44 6.92 10.92 0.38
CA ASN A 44 6.53 10.03 -0.71
C ASN A 44 7.75 9.40 -1.37
N VAL A 45 7.82 8.07 -1.28
CA VAL A 45 8.79 7.26 -2.03
C VAL A 45 8.32 7.07 -3.47
N ASP A 46 9.20 7.35 -4.44
CA ASP A 46 8.94 7.00 -5.83
C ASP A 46 8.97 5.49 -5.99
N TYR A 47 7.80 4.93 -6.27
CA TYR A 47 7.54 3.50 -6.24
C TYR A 47 6.97 3.08 -7.61
N PRO A 48 7.68 2.31 -8.43
CA PRO A 48 7.25 2.07 -9.81
C PRO A 48 6.02 1.16 -9.93
N LEU A 49 5.67 0.41 -8.87
CA LEU A 49 4.59 -0.58 -8.90
C LEU A 49 3.28 -0.07 -8.26
N LYS A 50 3.08 1.25 -8.15
CA LYS A 50 1.90 1.87 -7.48
C LYS A 50 0.55 1.31 -7.93
N THR A 51 0.43 0.93 -9.20
CA THR A 51 -0.82 0.47 -9.84
C THR A 51 -0.77 -0.99 -10.31
N SER A 52 0.30 -1.71 -9.95
CA SER A 52 0.46 -3.13 -10.27
C SER A 52 -0.58 -3.97 -9.54
N CYS A 53 -0.91 -5.15 -10.05
CA CYS A 53 -1.87 -6.05 -9.41
C CYS A 53 -1.24 -6.71 -8.17
N CYS A 54 -1.98 -6.77 -7.05
CA CYS A 54 -1.57 -7.51 -5.85
C CYS A 54 -1.88 -9.02 -5.93
N GLY A 55 -2.61 -9.47 -6.97
CA GLY A 55 -3.08 -10.85 -7.07
C GLY A 55 -4.25 -11.19 -6.15
N GLY A 56 -4.89 -10.20 -5.52
CA GLY A 56 -5.98 -10.44 -4.55
C GLY A 56 -7.16 -11.23 -5.11
N ALA A 57 -7.53 -11.02 -6.37
CA ALA A 57 -8.58 -11.80 -7.04
C ALA A 57 -8.23 -13.30 -7.22
N HIS A 58 -6.95 -13.65 -7.14
CA HIS A 58 -6.44 -15.01 -7.30
C HIS A 58 -6.01 -15.64 -5.96
N ALA A 59 -6.15 -14.94 -4.83
CA ALA A 59 -5.61 -15.40 -3.56
C ALA A 59 -6.10 -16.80 -3.14
N LEU A 60 -7.32 -17.17 -3.53
CA LEU A 60 -7.91 -18.49 -3.28
C LEU A 60 -7.62 -19.51 -4.38
N SER A 61 -7.65 -19.10 -5.65
CA SER A 61 -7.54 -20.00 -6.80
C SER A 61 -6.10 -20.29 -7.22
N ASP A 62 -5.19 -19.34 -6.99
CA ASP A 62 -3.76 -19.43 -7.30
C ASP A 62 -2.94 -18.59 -6.29
N SER A 63 -2.88 -19.10 -5.07
CA SER A 63 -2.17 -18.43 -3.97
C SER A 63 -0.67 -18.27 -4.21
N ASP A 64 -0.05 -19.11 -5.06
CA ASP A 64 1.38 -19.04 -5.35
C ASP A 64 1.69 -17.86 -6.28
N THR A 65 0.86 -17.64 -7.29
CA THR A 65 0.95 -16.44 -8.13
C THR A 65 0.70 -15.18 -7.29
N SER A 66 -0.34 -15.16 -6.43
CA SER A 66 -0.58 -14.02 -5.53
C SER A 66 0.61 -13.75 -4.62
N THR A 67 1.24 -14.80 -4.07
CA THR A 67 2.43 -14.66 -3.22
C THR A 67 3.60 -14.04 -3.98
N LYS A 68 3.88 -14.50 -5.20
CA LYS A 68 4.97 -13.95 -6.03
C LYS A 68 4.72 -12.49 -6.41
N LEU A 69 3.48 -12.14 -6.75
CA LEU A 69 3.10 -10.76 -7.07
C LEU A 69 3.27 -9.85 -5.86
N VAL A 70 2.76 -10.25 -4.69
CA VAL A 70 2.92 -9.49 -3.45
C VAL A 70 4.39 -9.36 -3.08
N LEU A 71 5.17 -10.43 -3.15
CA LEU A 71 6.59 -10.39 -2.82
C LEU A 71 7.34 -9.37 -3.71
N ASN A 72 7.04 -9.34 -5.01
CA ASN A 72 7.61 -8.33 -5.91
C ASN A 72 7.24 -6.90 -5.50
N LEU A 73 6.00 -6.66 -5.03
CA LEU A 73 5.60 -5.35 -4.51
C LEU A 73 6.42 -4.97 -3.27
N LEU A 74 6.52 -5.88 -2.30
CA LEU A 74 7.22 -5.65 -1.04
C LEU A 74 8.71 -5.39 -1.24
N GLU A 75 9.39 -6.27 -1.99
CA GLU A 75 10.83 -6.15 -2.27
C GLU A 75 11.17 -4.88 -3.05
N THR A 76 10.30 -4.50 -4.01
CA THR A 76 10.49 -3.25 -4.75
C THR A 76 10.30 -2.04 -3.85
N ALA A 77 9.30 -2.05 -2.97
CA ALA A 77 9.09 -0.94 -2.03
C ALA A 77 10.29 -0.75 -1.10
N GLU A 78 10.87 -1.84 -0.59
CA GLU A 78 12.08 -1.82 0.23
C GLU A 78 13.30 -1.33 -0.55
N ALA A 79 13.49 -1.81 -1.78
CA ALA A 79 14.58 -1.37 -2.63
C ALA A 79 14.49 0.13 -2.97
N CYS A 80 13.27 0.69 -3.02
CA CYS A 80 13.02 2.12 -3.15
C CYS A 80 13.18 2.90 -1.83
N GLY A 81 13.47 2.23 -0.71
CA GLY A 81 13.67 2.88 0.60
C GLY A 81 12.39 3.15 1.39
N ALA A 82 11.29 2.44 1.11
CA ALA A 82 10.04 2.65 1.84
C ALA A 82 9.99 1.90 3.18
N ASP A 83 9.68 2.62 4.26
CA ASP A 83 9.31 2.03 5.56
C ASP A 83 7.90 1.41 5.53
N VAL A 84 7.00 2.03 4.75
CA VAL A 84 5.57 1.71 4.71
C VAL A 84 5.08 1.67 3.27
N ILE A 85 4.24 0.68 2.96
CA ILE A 85 3.31 0.69 1.83
C ILE A 85 1.95 1.19 2.32
N ALA A 86 1.53 2.35 1.82
CA ALA A 86 0.21 2.89 2.06
C ALA A 86 -0.78 2.34 1.02
N THR A 87 -1.80 1.62 1.49
CA THR A 87 -2.82 1.00 0.63
C THR A 87 -4.16 1.73 0.72
N GLU A 88 -4.92 1.76 -0.36
CA GLU A 88 -6.31 2.28 -0.39
C GLU A 88 -7.37 1.25 -0.79
N CYS A 89 -6.96 0.01 -1.06
CA CYS A 89 -7.86 -1.08 -1.44
C CYS A 89 -7.84 -2.14 -0.32
N PRO A 90 -8.99 -2.50 0.29
CA PRO A 90 -9.02 -3.48 1.38
C PRO A 90 -8.49 -4.86 0.98
N THR A 91 -8.83 -5.31 -0.23
CA THR A 91 -8.32 -6.57 -0.78
C THR A 91 -6.80 -6.54 -0.95
N CYS A 92 -6.24 -5.41 -1.37
CA CYS A 92 -4.80 -5.23 -1.45
C CYS A 92 -4.17 -5.25 -0.06
N HIS A 93 -4.74 -4.51 0.89
CA HIS A 93 -4.24 -4.41 2.25
C HIS A 93 -4.07 -5.79 2.88
N THR A 94 -5.16 -6.56 2.99
CA THR A 94 -5.14 -7.90 3.56
C THR A 94 -4.27 -8.86 2.75
N GLY A 95 -4.32 -8.76 1.41
CA GLY A 95 -3.50 -9.59 0.53
C GLY A 95 -2.00 -9.39 0.75
N LEU A 96 -1.54 -8.14 0.82
CA LEU A 96 -0.13 -7.82 1.05
C LEU A 96 0.34 -8.36 2.40
N GLU A 97 -0.44 -8.15 3.48
CA GLU A 97 -0.07 -8.64 4.81
C GLU A 97 -0.02 -10.17 4.89
N MET A 98 -1.06 -10.85 4.41
CA MET A 98 -1.13 -12.32 4.46
C MET A 98 -0.04 -12.97 3.61
N HIS A 99 0.19 -12.43 2.41
CA HIS A 99 1.18 -13.00 1.50
C HIS A 99 2.61 -12.61 1.88
N GLN A 100 2.85 -11.54 2.64
CA GLN A 100 4.15 -11.28 3.28
C GLN A 100 4.52 -12.45 4.23
N VAL A 101 3.60 -12.84 5.11
CA VAL A 101 3.80 -13.98 6.03
C VAL A 101 3.96 -15.29 5.24
N ARG A 102 3.17 -15.50 4.19
CA ARG A 102 3.28 -16.69 3.35
C ARG A 102 4.61 -16.74 2.59
N ALA A 103 5.11 -15.62 2.08
CA ALA A 103 6.38 -15.56 1.37
C ALA A 103 7.55 -15.94 2.28
N GLU A 104 7.55 -15.48 3.54
CA GLU A 104 8.55 -15.89 4.53
C GLU A 104 8.47 -17.42 4.76
N LYS A 105 7.27 -17.97 4.95
CA LYS A 105 7.08 -19.41 5.24
C LYS A 105 7.40 -20.34 4.07
N VAL A 106 7.00 -19.99 2.85
CA VAL A 106 7.02 -20.90 1.69
C VAL A 106 8.25 -20.65 0.80
N LEU A 107 8.72 -19.41 0.73
CA LEU A 107 9.83 -19.01 -0.15
C LEU A 107 11.09 -18.64 0.63
N GLY A 108 11.02 -18.54 1.97
CA GLY A 108 12.14 -18.09 2.81
C GLY A 108 12.51 -16.62 2.58
N ARG A 109 11.62 -15.83 1.96
CA ARG A 109 11.87 -14.42 1.64
C ARG A 109 11.15 -13.55 2.65
N LYS A 110 11.93 -12.89 3.49
CA LYS A 110 11.44 -11.96 4.51
C LYS A 110 11.61 -10.53 4.04
N THR A 111 10.57 -9.73 4.26
CA THR A 111 10.57 -8.28 4.04
C THR A 111 10.18 -7.60 5.36
N SER A 112 10.79 -6.46 5.63
CA SER A 112 10.59 -5.56 6.76
C SER A 112 9.55 -4.45 6.54
N VAL A 113 9.25 -4.07 5.28
CA VAL A 113 8.28 -3.00 4.97
C VAL A 113 6.91 -3.29 5.59
N LYS A 114 6.32 -2.26 6.19
CA LYS A 114 5.02 -2.35 6.88
C LYS A 114 3.87 -1.96 5.96
N ILE A 115 2.68 -2.47 6.25
CA ILE A 115 1.49 -2.20 5.44
C ILE A 115 0.49 -1.44 6.31
N LEU A 116 0.18 -0.21 5.91
CA LEU A 116 -0.80 0.64 6.57
C LEU A 116 -1.85 1.08 5.55
N TYR A 117 -3.10 1.16 6.00
CA TYR A 117 -4.16 1.73 5.18
C TYR A 117 -4.04 3.26 5.21
N PHE A 118 -4.29 3.92 4.07
CA PHE A 118 -4.04 5.37 3.97
C PHE A 118 -4.83 6.19 5.00
N THR A 119 -6.06 5.78 5.33
CA THR A 119 -6.86 6.45 6.37
C THR A 119 -6.28 6.27 7.78
N GLN A 120 -5.52 5.20 8.05
CA GLN A 120 -4.80 5.04 9.31
C GLN A 120 -3.72 6.10 9.42
N LEU A 121 -2.95 6.30 8.35
CA LEU A 121 -1.93 7.35 8.27
C LEU A 121 -2.53 8.74 8.44
N LEU A 122 -3.66 9.03 7.78
CA LEU A 122 -4.36 10.29 7.95
C LEU A 122 -4.86 10.50 9.38
N GLY A 123 -5.43 9.47 9.99
CA GLY A 123 -5.88 9.56 11.37
C GLY A 123 -4.73 9.85 12.35
N LEU A 124 -3.55 9.23 12.13
CA LEU A 124 -2.34 9.52 12.90
C LEU A 124 -1.90 10.98 12.70
N ALA A 125 -1.87 11.48 11.46
CA ALA A 125 -1.53 12.87 11.17
C ALA A 125 -2.51 13.88 11.80
N MET A 126 -3.78 13.49 11.97
CA MET A 126 -4.81 14.27 12.66
C MET A 126 -4.75 14.14 14.20
N GLY A 127 -3.75 13.45 14.75
CA GLY A 127 -3.54 13.31 16.19
C GLY A 127 -4.39 12.20 16.86
N LEU A 128 -4.96 11.28 16.08
CA LEU A 128 -5.62 10.10 16.64
C LEU A 128 -4.57 9.07 17.08
N SER A 129 -4.86 8.33 18.16
CA SER A 129 -3.94 7.30 18.63
C SER A 129 -3.89 6.09 17.68
N PRO A 130 -2.76 5.35 17.63
CA PRO A 130 -2.62 4.16 16.78
C PRO A 130 -3.70 3.10 17.02
N LYS A 131 -4.16 2.98 18.27
CA LYS A 131 -5.25 2.07 18.63
C LYS A 131 -6.60 2.53 18.04
N LYS A 132 -6.87 3.84 18.05
CA LYS A 132 -8.13 4.41 17.54
C LYS A 132 -8.27 4.26 16.03
N VAL A 133 -7.16 4.31 15.30
CA VAL A 133 -7.13 4.08 13.85
C VAL A 133 -6.91 2.60 13.49
N GLY A 134 -6.82 1.71 14.48
CA GLY A 134 -6.76 0.27 14.23
C GLY A 134 -5.39 -0.29 13.83
N VAL A 135 -4.26 0.43 14.00
CA VAL A 135 -2.92 -0.11 13.61
C VAL A 135 -2.59 -1.44 14.29
N HIS A 136 -3.06 -1.63 15.53
CA HIS A 136 -2.88 -2.87 16.28
C HIS A 136 -3.60 -4.10 15.70
N GLU A 137 -4.51 -3.91 14.75
CA GLU A 137 -5.24 -4.98 14.08
C GLU A 137 -4.54 -5.44 12.79
N ASN A 138 -3.56 -4.67 12.30
CA ASN A 138 -2.77 -4.99 11.12
C ASN A 138 -1.90 -6.23 11.38
N PHE A 139 -1.96 -7.22 10.48
CA PHE A 139 -1.19 -8.46 10.59
C PHE A 139 0.33 -8.25 10.48
N SER A 140 0.76 -7.19 9.81
CA SER A 140 2.18 -6.85 9.57
C SER A 140 2.94 -6.37 10.82
N ASP A 141 2.31 -6.34 12.00
CA ASP A 141 2.84 -5.76 13.24
C ASP A 141 3.48 -4.39 12.99
N SER A 142 2.63 -3.44 12.61
CA SER A 142 3.03 -2.07 12.31
C SER A 142 3.21 -1.21 13.58
N MET A 143 2.80 -1.69 14.75
CA MET A 143 2.86 -0.93 16.01
C MET A 143 4.28 -0.57 16.43
N THR A 144 5.23 -1.47 16.21
CA THR A 144 6.65 -1.22 16.54
C THR A 144 7.20 -0.05 15.72
N LEU A 145 6.95 -0.05 14.41
CA LEU A 145 7.37 1.03 13.52
C LEU A 145 6.74 2.38 13.91
N ILE A 146 5.44 2.40 14.22
CA ILE A 146 4.76 3.63 14.63
C ILE A 146 5.38 4.23 15.90
N LYS A 147 5.78 3.40 16.87
CA LYS A 147 6.49 3.87 18.08
C LYS A 147 7.87 4.42 17.76
N GLU A 148 8.64 3.72 16.91
CA GLU A 148 9.98 4.17 16.49
C GLU A 148 9.94 5.52 15.76
N LYS A 149 8.87 5.77 15.00
CA LYS A 149 8.65 7.04 14.30
C LYS A 149 8.04 8.14 15.20
N GLY A 150 7.82 7.88 16.49
CA GLY A 150 7.27 8.87 17.44
C GLY A 150 5.80 9.22 17.19
N LEU A 151 5.04 8.33 16.54
CA LEU A 151 3.62 8.51 16.20
C LEU A 151 2.67 7.82 17.20
N ALA A 152 3.21 7.32 18.31
CA ALA A 152 2.49 6.61 19.39
C ALA A 152 2.84 7.18 20.77
#